data_AF-A0A6G7NQ28-F1
#
_entry.id   AF-A0A6G7NQ28-F1
#
_cell.length_a   1.000
_cell.length_b   1.000
_cell.length_c   1.000
_cell.angle_alpha   90.00
_cell.angle_beta   90.00
_cell.angle_gamma   90.00
#
_symmetry.space_group_name_H-M   'P 1'
#
loop_
_entity.id
_entity.type
_entity.pdbx_description
1 polymer ?
#
loop_
_entity_poly.entity_id
_entity_poly.type
_entity_poly.pdbx_seq_one_letter_code
_entity_poly.pdbx_strand_id
1 'polypeptide(L)'
;MVVIRGRVIKGKGGYGKASHSSEVAAYFQNTPVRGTLNIALDQPVRLRHAKALISMIWPSYIGGIPCLITRTSHTPLHIVEVISDEQLPCTRGDRVTLVIPRGCTVDLPPIHHTIWKVFYGYGRTHWYEYKIYRRLLGPFYFVRRLSIQDPKRPD
;
A
#
# COMPACT_ATOMS: atom_id res chain seq x y z
N MET A 1 13.75 -3.78 -11.12
CA MET A 1 12.36 -3.82 -10.62
C MET A 1 12.29 -4.73 -9.41
N VAL A 2 11.37 -4.47 -8.49
CA VAL A 2 11.00 -5.33 -7.35
C VAL A 2 9.59 -5.85 -7.63
N VAL A 3 9.40 -7.16 -7.54
CA VAL A 3 8.12 -7.82 -7.87
C VAL A 3 7.48 -8.29 -6.58
N ILE A 4 6.27 -7.81 -6.30
CA ILE A 4 5.54 -8.12 -5.07
C ILE A 4 4.15 -8.62 -5.44
N ARG A 5 3.75 -9.73 -4.83
CA ARG A 5 2.41 -10.29 -5.01
C ARG A 5 1.46 -9.77 -3.94
N GLY A 6 0.19 -9.70 -4.29
CA GLY A 6 -0.86 -9.34 -3.35
C GLY A 6 -2.23 -9.81 -3.81
N ARG A 7 -3.24 -9.40 -3.05
CA ARG A 7 -4.65 -9.66 -3.30
C ARG A 7 -5.44 -8.36 -3.28
N VAL A 8 -6.33 -8.18 -4.24
CA VAL A 8 -7.26 -7.05 -4.26
C VAL A 8 -8.24 -7.17 -3.09
N ILE A 9 -8.35 -6.12 -2.28
CA ILE A 9 -9.22 -6.04 -1.12
C ILE A 9 -10.21 -4.88 -1.27
N LYS A 10 -11.32 -4.96 -0.51
CA LYS A 10 -12.28 -3.86 -0.43
C LYS A 10 -11.74 -2.79 0.53
N GLY A 11 -11.58 -1.56 0.05
CA GLY A 11 -11.30 -0.40 0.89
C GLY A 11 -12.55 0.07 1.65
N LYS A 12 -12.39 1.02 2.57
CA LYS A 12 -13.52 1.60 3.34
C LYS A 12 -14.32 2.68 2.59
N GLY A 13 -14.11 2.83 1.27
CA GLY A 13 -14.82 3.83 0.45
C GLY A 13 -14.35 5.27 0.66
N GLY A 14 -13.21 5.48 1.32
CA GLY A 14 -12.56 6.79 1.33
C GLY A 14 -11.86 6.99 0.00
N TYR A 15 -12.46 7.78 -0.89
CA TYR A 15 -11.74 8.33 -2.03
C TYR A 15 -10.52 9.08 -1.48
N GLY A 16 -9.32 8.55 -1.74
CA GLY A 16 -8.10 9.25 -1.39
C GLY A 16 -8.09 10.56 -2.17
N LYS A 17 -8.19 11.71 -1.50
CA LYS A 17 -8.08 13.04 -2.12
C LYS A 17 -6.84 13.17 -3.02
N ALA A 18 -5.83 12.32 -2.80
CA ALA A 18 -4.62 12.19 -3.60
C ALA A 18 -4.87 11.78 -5.06
N SER A 19 -5.91 11.01 -5.39
CA SER A 19 -6.13 10.52 -6.77
C SER A 19 -6.55 11.60 -7.77
N HIS A 20 -6.87 12.81 -7.29
CA HIS A 20 -7.28 13.95 -8.11
C HIS A 20 -6.39 15.19 -7.91
N SER A 21 -5.21 15.02 -7.33
CA SER A 21 -4.27 16.13 -7.28
C SER A 21 -3.79 16.46 -8.70
N SER A 22 -3.56 17.73 -9.00
CA SER A 22 -3.08 18.17 -10.31
C SER A 22 -1.78 17.48 -10.69
N GLU A 23 -0.98 17.09 -9.70
CA GLU A 23 0.28 16.40 -9.91
C GLU A 23 0.10 14.93 -10.30
N VAL A 24 -0.93 14.24 -9.78
CA VAL A 24 -1.30 12.89 -10.26
C VAL A 24 -1.84 12.97 -11.69
N ALA A 25 -2.67 13.96 -11.98
CA ALA A 25 -3.17 14.22 -13.33
C ALA A 25 -2.08 14.73 -14.30
N ALA A 26 -0.93 15.20 -13.82
CA ALA A 26 0.21 15.53 -14.66
C ALA A 26 1.09 14.30 -14.95
N TYR A 27 1.07 13.30 -14.06
CA TYR A 27 1.77 12.03 -14.29
C TYR A 27 1.06 11.20 -15.36
N PHE A 28 -0.25 11.08 -15.26
CA PHE A 28 -1.06 10.43 -16.27
C PHE A 28 -1.38 11.45 -17.36
N GLN A 29 -1.24 11.10 -18.64
CA GLN A 29 -1.66 12.01 -19.72
C GLN A 29 -3.20 12.18 -19.77
N ASN A 30 -3.92 11.35 -19.00
CA ASN A 30 -5.36 11.32 -18.88
C ASN A 30 -5.82 11.52 -17.43
N THR A 31 -7.10 11.82 -17.25
CA THR A 31 -7.72 11.89 -15.92
C THR A 31 -7.73 10.50 -15.27
N PRO A 32 -7.18 10.35 -14.05
CA PRO A 32 -7.22 9.08 -13.32
C PRO A 32 -8.64 8.54 -13.12
N VAL A 33 -8.78 7.21 -13.14
CA VAL A 33 -10.04 6.56 -12.77
C VAL A 33 -10.41 6.96 -11.35
N ARG A 34 -11.68 7.28 -11.14
CA ARG A 34 -12.17 7.72 -9.83
C ARG A 34 -12.04 6.59 -8.81
N GLY A 35 -11.16 6.77 -7.83
CA GLY A 35 -10.97 5.86 -6.71
C GLY A 35 -9.58 5.24 -6.67
N THR A 36 -9.37 4.32 -5.72
CA THR A 36 -8.10 3.58 -5.59
C THR A 36 -8.36 2.09 -5.46
N LEU A 37 -7.52 1.29 -6.11
CA LEU A 37 -7.51 -0.16 -5.95
C LEU A 37 -6.68 -0.50 -4.71
N ASN A 38 -7.33 -1.09 -3.70
CA ASN A 38 -6.64 -1.49 -2.48
C ASN A 38 -6.06 -2.89 -2.64
N ILE A 39 -4.77 -3.06 -2.36
CA ILE A 39 -4.07 -4.35 -2.46
C ILE A 39 -3.45 -4.69 -1.10
N ALA A 40 -3.74 -5.89 -0.61
CA ALA A 40 -3.02 -6.52 0.48
C ALA A 40 -1.87 -7.35 -0.08
N LEU A 41 -0.64 -6.91 0.16
CA LEU A 41 0.59 -7.55 -0.25
C LEU A 41 0.86 -8.80 0.60
N ASP A 42 1.49 -9.80 -0.01
CA ASP A 42 1.92 -11.05 0.63
C ASP A 42 3.13 -10.88 1.55
N GLN A 43 3.65 -9.66 1.68
CA GLN A 43 4.74 -9.32 2.58
C GLN A 43 4.71 -7.81 2.90
N PRO A 44 5.26 -7.38 4.04
CA PRO A 44 5.41 -5.96 4.32
C PRO A 44 6.48 -5.38 3.39
N VAL A 45 6.23 -4.17 2.90
CA VAL A 45 7.14 -3.44 2.02
C VAL A 45 7.18 -2.01 2.52
N ARG A 46 8.38 -1.44 2.71
CA ARG A 46 8.52 0.00 2.95
C ARG A 46 8.88 0.69 1.66
N LEU A 47 8.16 1.76 1.36
CA LEU A 47 8.44 2.62 0.21
C LEU A 47 9.36 3.75 0.66
N ARG A 48 10.40 4.01 -0.14
CA ARG A 48 11.44 4.99 0.13
C ARG A 48 10.93 6.39 -0.14
N HIS A 49 10.85 7.26 0.86
CA HIS A 49 10.23 8.59 0.67
C HIS A 49 10.99 9.43 -0.36
N ALA A 50 12.32 9.36 -0.37
CA ALA A 50 13.16 10.10 -1.32
C ALA A 50 12.94 9.71 -2.80
N LYS A 51 12.17 8.66 -3.08
CA LYS A 51 11.83 8.20 -4.43
C LYS A 51 10.35 8.35 -4.77
N ALA A 52 9.59 9.04 -3.91
CA ALA A 52 8.24 9.44 -4.26
C ALA A 52 8.28 10.53 -5.34
N LEU A 53 7.31 10.51 -6.25
CA LEU A 53 7.17 11.53 -7.30
C LEU A 53 6.61 12.81 -6.69
N ILE A 54 5.50 12.67 -5.96
CA ILE A 54 4.85 13.75 -5.21
C ILE A 54 4.41 13.17 -3.87
N SER A 55 4.85 13.78 -2.76
CA SER A 55 4.45 13.38 -1.41
C SER A 55 4.63 11.87 -1.16
N MET A 56 3.55 11.12 -0.91
CA MET A 56 3.52 9.68 -0.62
C MET A 56 2.98 8.90 -1.84
N ILE A 57 3.53 9.18 -3.03
CA ILE A 57 3.11 8.57 -4.29
C ILE A 57 4.33 8.05 -5.06
N TRP A 58 4.30 6.78 -5.44
CA TRP A 58 5.40 6.08 -6.11
C TRP A 58 4.96 5.46 -7.43
N PRO A 59 5.84 5.41 -8.44
CA PRO A 59 5.56 4.72 -9.69
C PRO A 59 5.51 3.20 -9.48
N SER A 60 4.70 2.53 -10.29
CA SER A 60 4.51 1.09 -10.26
C SER A 60 3.85 0.58 -11.54
N TYR A 61 3.72 -0.74 -11.66
CA TYR A 61 3.02 -1.37 -12.76
C TYR A 61 2.23 -2.59 -12.30
N ILE A 62 1.07 -2.81 -12.90
CA ILE A 62 0.26 -4.03 -12.77
C ILE A 62 -0.01 -4.57 -14.17
N GLY A 63 0.46 -5.78 -14.47
CA GLY A 63 0.28 -6.36 -15.80
C GLY A 63 0.87 -5.54 -16.94
N GLY A 64 1.92 -4.74 -16.68
CA GLY A 64 2.51 -3.82 -17.66
C GLY A 64 1.83 -2.45 -17.73
N ILE A 65 0.66 -2.28 -17.14
CA ILE A 65 -0.06 -0.99 -17.10
C ILE A 65 0.63 -0.07 -16.08
N PRO A 66 1.07 1.14 -16.48
CA PRO A 66 1.61 2.14 -15.57
C PRO A 66 0.58 2.52 -14.51
N CYS A 67 0.97 2.49 -13.25
CA CYS A 67 0.11 2.90 -12.15
C CYS A 67 0.92 3.58 -11.05
N LEU A 68 0.24 4.28 -10.15
CA LEU A 68 0.85 4.91 -9.00
C LEU A 68 0.43 4.19 -7.73
N ILE A 69 1.38 3.91 -6.84
CA ILE A 69 1.11 3.45 -5.49
C ILE A 69 1.02 4.67 -4.59
N THR A 70 0.02 4.72 -3.73
CA THR A 70 -0.04 5.63 -2.60
C THR A 70 -0.31 4.87 -1.30
N ARG A 71 0.01 5.55 -0.19
CA ARG A 71 -0.34 5.11 1.16
C ARG A 71 -0.77 6.31 1.98
N THR A 72 -1.86 6.16 2.70
CA THR A 72 -2.21 7.13 3.73
C THR A 72 -1.27 6.97 4.93
N SER A 73 -1.09 8.05 5.70
CA SER A 73 -0.31 8.00 6.93
C SER A 73 -0.89 6.94 7.86
N HIS A 74 -0.03 6.12 8.46
CA HIS A 74 -0.42 5.02 9.35
C HIS A 74 -1.12 3.82 8.69
N THR A 75 -1.15 3.74 7.36
CA THR A 75 -1.51 2.49 6.66
C THR A 75 -0.47 1.41 6.95
N PRO A 76 -0.88 0.13 7.14
CA PRO A 76 0.07 -0.96 7.30
C PRO A 76 1.00 -1.14 6.10
N LEU A 77 2.24 -1.58 6.33
CA LEU A 77 3.29 -1.76 5.32
C LEU A 77 2.96 -2.84 4.28
N HIS A 78 1.91 -3.63 4.47
CA HIS A 78 1.44 -4.61 3.49
C HIS A 78 0.17 -4.16 2.78
N ILE A 79 -0.35 -2.97 3.04
CA ILE A 79 -1.49 -2.41 2.30
C ILE A 79 -0.98 -1.28 1.41
N VAL A 80 -1.40 -1.29 0.16
CA VAL A 80 -1.16 -0.19 -0.79
C VAL A 80 -2.46 0.17 -1.47
N GLU A 81 -2.59 1.44 -1.82
CA GLU A 81 -3.62 1.95 -2.71
C GLU A 81 -2.99 2.20 -4.07
N VAL A 82 -3.65 1.77 -5.14
CA VAL A 82 -3.16 1.94 -6.51
C VAL A 82 -4.10 2.86 -7.27
N ILE A 83 -3.51 3.84 -7.94
CA ILE A 83 -4.14 4.81 -8.83
C ILE A 83 -3.71 4.47 -10.25
N SER A 84 -4.66 4.52 -11.19
CA SER A 84 -4.46 4.24 -12.61
C SER A 84 -5.36 5.18 -13.40
N ASP A 85 -4.96 5.60 -14.59
CA ASP A 85 -5.82 6.28 -15.56
C ASP A 85 -6.64 5.32 -16.42
N GLU A 86 -6.30 4.04 -16.38
CA GLU A 86 -7.08 2.97 -17.00
C GLU A 86 -7.78 2.09 -15.97
N GLN A 87 -8.92 1.51 -16.38
CA GLN A 87 -9.64 0.52 -15.58
C GLN A 87 -8.82 -0.78 -15.53
N LEU A 88 -8.25 -1.08 -14.37
CA LEU A 88 -7.50 -2.32 -14.18
C LEU A 88 -8.45 -3.54 -14.25
N PRO A 89 -8.09 -4.61 -14.98
CA PRO A 89 -8.92 -5.80 -15.17
C PRO A 89 -8.84 -6.74 -13.95
N CYS A 90 -9.15 -6.22 -12.76
CA CYS A 90 -9.08 -6.96 -11.51
C CYS A 90 -10.26 -6.65 -10.60
N THR A 91 -10.73 -7.68 -9.91
CA THR A 91 -11.88 -7.67 -9.02
C THR A 91 -11.46 -8.05 -7.60
N ARG A 92 -12.37 -7.89 -6.64
CA ARG A 92 -12.10 -8.23 -5.24
C ARG A 92 -11.75 -9.71 -5.10
N GLY A 93 -10.60 -9.98 -4.47
CA GLY A 93 -10.11 -11.34 -4.24
C GLY A 93 -9.05 -11.79 -5.24
N ASP A 94 -8.92 -11.09 -6.36
CA ASP A 94 -7.95 -11.44 -7.41
C ASP A 94 -6.51 -11.28 -6.91
N ARG A 95 -5.66 -12.20 -7.37
CA ARG A 95 -4.22 -12.13 -7.16
C ARG A 95 -3.63 -11.20 -8.21
N VAL A 96 -2.85 -10.23 -7.75
CA VAL A 96 -2.18 -9.27 -8.61
C VAL A 96 -0.69 -9.24 -8.33
N THR A 97 0.08 -8.98 -9.37
CA THR A 97 1.53 -8.78 -9.28
C THR A 97 1.81 -7.31 -9.48
N LEU A 98 2.36 -6.68 -8.45
CA LEU A 98 2.77 -5.29 -8.43
C LEU A 98 4.28 -5.22 -8.70
N VAL A 99 4.65 -4.45 -9.70
CA VAL A 99 6.05 -4.22 -10.07
C VAL A 99 6.43 -2.80 -9.66
N ILE A 100 7.44 -2.67 -8.82
CA ILE A 100 7.92 -1.38 -8.32
C ILE A 100 9.33 -1.11 -8.87
N PRO A 101 9.66 0.11 -9.32
CA PRO A 101 11.01 0.45 -9.74
C PRO A 101 12.07 0.17 -8.67
N ARG A 102 13.27 -0.22 -9.13
CA ARG A 102 14.39 -0.53 -8.21
C ARG A 102 14.75 0.75 -7.44
N GLY A 103 14.98 0.61 -6.14
CA GLY A 103 15.34 1.73 -5.26
C GLY A 103 14.14 2.47 -4.65
N CYS A 104 12.91 2.24 -5.13
CA CYS A 104 11.70 2.79 -4.50
C CYS A 104 11.29 2.02 -3.24
N THR A 105 11.91 0.88 -2.94
CA THR A 105 11.69 0.09 -1.73
C THR A 105 12.89 0.18 -0.78
N VAL A 106 12.61 -0.04 0.49
CA VAL A 106 13.61 -0.21 1.56
C VAL A 106 13.51 -1.63 2.08
N ASP A 107 14.66 -2.26 2.28
CA ASP A 107 14.72 -3.58 2.89
C ASP A 107 14.32 -3.48 4.36
N LEU A 108 13.32 -4.28 4.74
CA LEU A 108 12.84 -4.32 6.10
C LEU A 108 13.64 -5.33 6.92
N PRO A 109 14.06 -4.98 8.15
CA PRO A 109 14.68 -5.95 9.04
C PRO A 109 13.77 -7.18 9.27
N PRO A 110 14.32 -8.38 9.48
CA PRO A 110 13.55 -9.62 9.61
C PRO A 110 12.43 -9.57 10.65
N ILE A 111 12.60 -8.79 11.72
CA ILE A 111 11.59 -8.60 12.76
C ILE A 111 10.26 -8.07 12.20
N HIS A 112 10.29 -7.22 11.16
CA HIS A 112 9.07 -6.73 10.51
C HIS A 112 8.32 -7.85 9.81
N HIS A 113 9.04 -8.78 9.17
CA HIS A 113 8.45 -9.94 8.53
C HIS A 113 7.89 -10.92 9.55
N THR A 114 8.56 -11.12 10.69
CA THR A 114 8.06 -11.96 11.78
C THR A 114 6.78 -11.39 12.38
N ILE A 115 6.79 -10.09 12.74
CA ILE A 115 5.60 -9.39 13.21
C ILE A 115 4.50 -9.50 12.17
N TRP A 116 4.81 -9.24 10.90
CA TRP A 116 3.82 -9.39 9.84
C TRP A 116 3.24 -10.80 9.78
N LYS A 117 4.07 -11.85 9.81
CA LYS A 117 3.59 -13.24 9.80
C LYS A 117 2.67 -13.51 10.99
N VAL A 118 3.10 -13.21 12.21
CA VAL A 118 2.37 -13.48 13.46
C VAL A 118 1.03 -12.74 13.50
N PHE A 119 1.00 -11.46 13.13
CA PHE A 119 -0.19 -10.62 13.29
C PHE A 119 -1.05 -10.51 12.03
N TYR A 120 -0.51 -10.80 10.84
CA TYR A 120 -1.19 -10.53 9.58
C TYR A 120 -1.12 -11.70 8.58
N GLY A 121 -0.01 -12.45 8.55
CA GLY A 121 0.21 -13.56 7.61
C GLY A 121 -0.53 -14.85 7.97
N TYR A 122 -0.68 -15.17 9.26
CA TYR A 122 -1.26 -16.44 9.72
C TYR A 122 -2.80 -16.45 9.88
N GLY A 123 -3.50 -15.31 9.71
CA GLY A 123 -4.94 -15.30 9.99
C GLY A 123 -5.76 -14.15 9.40
N ARG A 124 -6.18 -14.33 8.13
CA ARG A 124 -7.38 -13.80 7.45
C ARG A 124 -7.66 -12.28 7.44
N THR A 125 -7.89 -11.76 6.22
CA THR A 125 -8.88 -10.75 5.74
C THR A 125 -9.83 -9.96 6.68
N HIS A 126 -10.09 -10.35 7.93
CA HIS A 126 -11.09 -9.77 8.85
C HIS A 126 -10.52 -8.74 9.84
N TRP A 127 -9.19 -8.60 9.94
CA TRP A 127 -8.54 -7.68 10.89
C TRP A 127 -8.92 -6.21 10.68
N TYR A 128 -9.29 -5.85 9.45
CA TYR A 128 -9.63 -4.48 9.07
C TYR A 128 -11.08 -4.07 9.44
N GLU A 129 -11.92 -5.04 9.78
CA GLU A 129 -13.34 -4.86 10.07
C GLU A 129 -13.61 -4.68 11.58
N TYR A 130 -12.81 -5.28 12.47
CA TYR A 130 -13.10 -5.29 13.91
C TYR A 130 -12.48 -4.13 14.71
N LYS A 131 -13.34 -3.32 15.33
CA LYS A 131 -13.00 -2.23 16.28
C LYS A 131 -12.25 -2.71 17.54
N ILE A 132 -12.25 -4.01 17.84
CA ILE A 132 -11.69 -4.57 19.09
C ILE A 132 -10.18 -4.37 19.21
N TYR A 133 -9.49 -4.32 18.06
CA TYR A 133 -8.05 -4.08 18.03
C TYR A 133 -7.67 -2.64 18.36
N ARG A 134 -8.58 -1.65 18.25
CA ARG A 134 -8.31 -0.29 18.74
C ARG A 134 -8.14 -0.25 20.27
N ARG A 135 -8.75 -1.20 21.00
CA ARG A 135 -8.75 -1.27 22.47
C ARG A 135 -7.62 -2.11 23.05
N LEU A 136 -7.13 -3.14 22.34
CA LEU A 136 -5.99 -3.97 22.76
C LEU A 136 -4.62 -3.29 22.55
N LEU A 137 -4.57 -2.02 22.12
CA LEU A 137 -3.38 -1.31 21.62
C LEU A 137 -2.38 -0.79 22.66
N GLY A 138 -2.60 -0.96 23.96
CA GLY A 138 -1.65 -0.52 25.00
C GLY A 138 -0.26 -1.18 24.87
N PRO A 139 -0.18 -2.53 24.81
CA PRO A 139 1.08 -3.25 24.62
C PRO A 139 1.55 -3.34 23.16
N PHE A 140 0.64 -3.15 22.19
CA PHE A 140 0.92 -3.31 20.76
C PHE A 140 1.19 -1.99 20.01
N TYR A 141 1.31 -0.87 20.72
CA TYR A 141 1.72 0.41 20.13
C TYR A 141 3.03 0.28 19.34
N PHE A 142 4.00 -0.45 19.89
CA PHE A 142 5.30 -0.69 19.24
C PHE A 142 5.15 -1.53 17.97
N VAL A 143 4.36 -2.61 18.02
CA VAL A 143 4.03 -3.46 16.86
C VAL A 143 3.34 -2.64 15.76
N ARG A 144 2.38 -1.78 16.12
CA ARG A 144 1.73 -0.86 15.18
C ARG A 144 2.75 0.09 14.56
N ARG A 145 3.63 0.71 15.36
CA ARG A 145 4.65 1.65 14.86
C ARG A 145 5.65 0.97 13.93
N LEU A 146 5.98 -0.29 14.13
CA LEU A 146 6.83 -1.08 13.23
C LEU A 146 6.11 -1.51 11.95
N SER A 147 4.79 -1.61 11.99
CA SER A 147 4.00 -2.17 10.89
C SER A 147 3.36 -1.13 9.98
N ILE A 148 3.62 0.16 10.18
CA ILE A 148 3.04 1.25 9.39
C ILE A 148 4.08 2.01 8.56
N GLN A 149 3.61 2.65 7.49
CA GLN A 149 4.35 3.71 6.83
C GLN A 149 4.25 5.01 7.67
N ASP A 150 5.39 5.56 8.06
CA ASP A 150 5.49 6.81 8.83
C ASP A 150 6.43 7.78 8.09
N PRO A 151 5.91 8.92 7.58
CA PRO A 151 6.70 9.90 6.82
C PRO A 151 7.90 10.45 7.60
N LYS A 152 7.86 10.42 8.93
CA LYS A 152 8.92 10.96 9.81
C LYS A 152 10.02 9.95 10.10
N ARG A 153 9.89 8.70 9.66
CA ARG A 153 10.90 7.67 9.88
C ARG A 153 11.93 7.74 8.74
N PRO A 154 13.24 7.87 9.04
CA PRO A 154 14.27 7.80 8.01
C PRO A 154 14.22 6.43 7.32
N ASP A 155 14.56 6.42 6.03
CA ASP A 155 14.61 5.22 5.19
C ASP A 155 15.55 4.17 5.78
#